data_AF-A0A3C1ZCK0-F1
#
_entry.id   AF-A0A3C1ZCK0-F1
#
_cell.length_a   1.000
_cell.length_b   1.000
_cell.length_c   1.000
_cell.angle_alpha   90.00
_cell.angle_beta   90.00
_cell.angle_gamma   90.00
#
_symmetry.space_group_name_H-M   'P 1'
#
loop_
_entity.id
_entity.type
_entity.pdbx_description
1 polymer ?
#
loop_
_entity_poly.entity_id
_entity_poly.type
_entity_poly.pdbx_seq_one_letter_code
_entity_poly.pdbx_strand_id
1 'polypeptide(L)'
;MMRKLTIVSALVAMLAACHHGPGHSPLEGQARRQGAEAAAAVVAVDHADTLALQEAILNAKALQSRYALMPDTVAVRVFDEAFRQYVRQHDDALYRAMFR
;
A
#
# COMPACT_ATOMS: atom_id res chain seq x y z
N MET A 1 -19.43 11.56 -20.24
CA MET A 1 -18.03 11.99 -20.03
C MET A 1 -17.44 11.16 -18.90
N MET A 2 -17.10 9.88 -19.14
CA MET A 2 -16.74 8.88 -18.11
C MET A 2 -15.65 7.95 -18.67
N ARG A 3 -14.42 8.44 -18.75
CA ARG A 3 -13.31 7.67 -19.36
C ARG A 3 -11.95 8.12 -18.82
N LYS A 4 -11.82 8.28 -17.50
CA LYS A 4 -10.53 8.61 -16.86
C LYS A 4 -10.23 7.85 -15.56
N LEU A 5 -11.19 7.15 -14.95
CA LEU A 5 -10.95 6.38 -13.72
C LEU A 5 -10.31 5.01 -13.94
N THR A 6 -10.27 4.49 -15.17
CA THR A 6 -9.91 3.08 -15.41
C THR A 6 -8.42 2.76 -15.29
N ILE A 7 -7.54 3.76 -15.25
CA ILE A 7 -6.08 3.54 -15.26
C ILE A 7 -5.52 3.29 -13.85
N VAL A 8 -6.20 3.76 -12.79
CA VAL A 8 -5.73 3.61 -11.41
C VAL A 8 -5.86 2.16 -10.90
N SER A 9 -6.85 1.41 -11.40
CA SER A 9 -7.17 0.06 -10.90
C SER A 9 -6.13 -1.02 -11.25
N ALA A 10 -5.25 -0.79 -12.23
CA ALA A 10 -4.31 -1.83 -12.68
C ALA A 10 -3.04 -1.94 -11.82
N LEU A 11 -2.68 -0.92 -11.03
CA LEU A 11 -1.40 -0.89 -10.31
C LEU A 11 -1.42 -1.61 -8.95
N VAL A 12 -2.61 -1.99 -8.44
CA VAL A 12 -2.77 -2.54 -7.08
C VAL A 12 -2.72 -4.08 -7.02
N ALA A 13 -2.69 -4.76 -8.16
CA ALA A 13 -2.99 -6.20 -8.22
C ALA A 13 -1.83 -7.18 -7.94
N MET A 14 -0.62 -6.74 -7.57
CA MET A 14 0.50 -7.67 -7.36
C MET A 14 0.98 -7.73 -5.91
N LEU A 15 1.05 -8.97 -5.40
CA LEU A 15 1.64 -9.48 -4.14
C LEU A 15 0.68 -10.05 -3.08
N ALA A 16 -0.51 -10.53 -3.46
CA ALA A 16 -1.35 -11.33 -2.58
C ALA A 16 -1.26 -12.84 -2.89
N ALA A 17 -0.08 -13.45 -2.73
CA ALA A 17 0.03 -14.91 -2.67
C ALA A 17 1.34 -15.33 -2.00
N CYS A 18 1.28 -15.61 -0.69
CA CYS A 18 2.07 -16.63 0.01
C CYS A 18 1.63 -16.65 1.50
N HIS A 19 0.65 -17.50 1.82
CA HIS A 19 0.40 -17.96 3.19
C HIS A 19 1.56 -18.88 3.60
N HIS A 20 2.11 -18.77 4.82
CA HIS A 20 2.53 -19.87 5.73
C HIS A 20 3.03 -19.31 7.09
N GLY A 21 2.34 -19.68 8.18
CA GLY A 21 2.85 -19.75 9.57
C GLY A 21 2.84 -18.47 10.44
N PRO A 22 2.62 -18.58 11.77
CA PRO A 22 2.79 -17.46 12.72
C PRO A 22 4.29 -17.23 12.97
N GLY A 23 5.00 -16.74 11.96
CA GLY A 23 6.34 -16.20 12.14
C GLY A 23 6.24 -14.82 12.78
N HIS A 24 7.03 -14.54 13.82
CA HIS A 24 7.29 -13.16 14.24
C HIS A 24 8.41 -12.62 13.36
N SER A 25 8.18 -11.48 12.71
CA SER A 25 9.24 -10.74 12.03
C SER A 25 9.91 -9.79 13.03
N PRO A 26 11.25 -9.74 13.11
CA PRO A 26 11.94 -8.71 13.86
C PRO A 26 11.69 -7.30 13.29
N LEU A 27 11.21 -7.21 12.05
CA LEU A 27 10.90 -5.96 11.35
C LEU A 27 9.42 -5.57 11.46
N GLU A 28 8.58 -6.33 12.16
CA GLU A 28 7.13 -6.09 12.24
C GLU A 28 6.81 -4.63 12.64
N GLY A 29 7.42 -4.15 13.72
CA GLY A 29 7.19 -2.78 14.19
C GLY A 29 7.61 -1.72 13.18
N GLN A 30 8.72 -1.95 12.47
CA GLN A 30 9.17 -1.06 11.41
C GLN A 30 8.22 -1.10 10.21
N ALA A 31 7.83 -2.30 9.77
CA ALA A 31 6.90 -2.49 8.66
C ALA A 31 5.55 -1.85 8.92
N ARG A 32 5.02 -1.96 10.14
CA ARG A 32 3.77 -1.30 10.56
C ARG A 32 3.86 0.21 10.47
N ARG A 33 4.93 0.81 11.01
CA ARG A 33 5.15 2.27 10.94
C ARG A 33 5.31 2.74 9.50
N GLN A 34 6.17 2.08 8.73
CA GLN A 34 6.42 2.45 7.34
C GLN A 34 5.18 2.27 6.45
N GLY A 35 4.34 1.27 6.72
CA GLY A 35 3.06 1.09 6.02
C GLY A 35 2.10 2.25 6.28
N ALA A 36 1.97 2.69 7.53
CA ALA A 36 1.15 3.84 7.90
C ALA A 36 1.71 5.17 7.35
N GLU A 37 3.02 5.39 7.44
CA GLU A 37 3.68 6.60 6.91
C GLU A 37 3.55 6.69 5.39
N ALA A 38 3.74 5.58 4.67
CA ALA A 38 3.55 5.53 3.24
C ALA A 38 2.08 5.78 2.84
N ALA A 39 1.12 5.25 3.59
CA ALA A 39 -0.29 5.54 3.38
C ALA A 39 -0.63 7.01 3.64
N ALA A 40 -0.06 7.61 4.68
CA ALA A 40 -0.21 9.04 4.96
C ALA A 40 0.31 9.90 3.81
N ALA A 41 1.46 9.54 3.23
CA ALA A 41 2.01 10.22 2.07
C ALA A 41 1.08 10.13 0.85
N VAL A 42 0.46 8.97 0.60
CA VAL A 42 -0.50 8.79 -0.50
C VAL A 42 -1.78 9.59 -0.27
N VAL A 43 -2.35 9.56 0.94
CA VAL A 43 -3.58 10.29 1.30
C VAL A 43 -3.39 11.80 1.24
N ALA A 44 -2.18 12.31 1.46
CA ALA A 44 -1.90 13.75 1.42
C ALA A 44 -1.82 14.32 -0.01
N VAL A 45 -1.77 13.48 -1.05
CA VAL A 45 -1.70 13.92 -2.44
C VAL A 45 -3.06 14.40 -2.92
N ASP A 46 -3.09 15.49 -3.69
CA ASP A 46 -4.29 15.87 -4.44
C ASP A 46 -4.65 14.78 -5.46
N HIS A 47 -5.80 14.13 -5.28
CA HIS A 47 -6.24 13.04 -6.15
C HIS A 47 -6.55 13.48 -7.59
N ALA A 48 -6.69 14.78 -7.85
CA ALA A 48 -6.76 15.31 -9.20
C ALA A 48 -5.40 15.31 -9.92
N ASP A 49 -4.30 15.33 -9.17
CA ASP A 49 -2.95 15.16 -9.69
C ASP A 49 -2.60 13.67 -9.78
N THR A 50 -3.00 13.09 -10.91
CA THR A 50 -2.81 11.67 -11.17
C THR A 50 -1.34 11.24 -11.20
N LEU A 51 -0.42 12.14 -11.57
CA LEU A 51 1.00 11.80 -11.64
C LEU A 51 1.58 11.72 -10.23
N ALA A 52 1.34 12.75 -9.42
CA ALA A 52 1.78 12.76 -8.03
C ALA A 52 1.21 11.55 -7.24
N LEU A 53 -0.06 11.19 -7.51
CA LEU A 53 -0.68 10.04 -6.85
C LEU A 53 -0.01 8.72 -7.24
N GLN A 54 0.30 8.54 -8.53
CA GLN A 54 1.00 7.36 -9.02
C GLN A 54 2.42 7.26 -8.46
N GLU A 55 3.15 8.37 -8.39
CA GLU A 55 4.48 8.42 -7.78
C GLU A 55 4.44 8.05 -6.30
N ALA A 56 3.47 8.57 -5.54
CA ALA A 56 3.30 8.23 -4.13
C ALA A 56 3.00 6.73 -3.92
N ILE A 57 2.15 6.14 -4.75
CA ILE A 57 1.84 4.70 -4.70
C ILE A 57 3.09 3.86 -5.07
N LEU A 58 3.83 4.25 -6.11
CA LEU A 58 5.06 3.56 -6.50
C LEU A 58 6.12 3.63 -5.39
N ASN A 59 6.28 4.77 -4.73
CA ASN A 59 7.17 4.93 -3.58
C ASN A 59 6.76 4.04 -2.41
N ALA A 60 5.47 3.95 -2.11
CA ALA A 60 4.96 3.03 -1.09
C ALA A 60 5.27 1.55 -1.43
N LYS A 61 5.12 1.16 -2.71
CA LYS A 61 5.45 -0.18 -3.19
C LYS A 61 6.95 -0.46 -3.19
N ALA A 62 7.78 0.53 -3.50
CA ALA A 62 9.23 0.43 -3.37
C ALA A 62 9.67 0.25 -1.90
N LEU A 63 8.97 0.86 -0.95
CA LEU A 63 9.19 0.62 0.48
C LEU A 63 8.80 -0.81 0.87
N GLN A 64 7.61 -1.27 0.45
CA GLN A 64 7.14 -2.63 0.73
C GLN A 64 8.07 -3.71 0.14
N SER A 65 8.60 -3.49 -1.06
CA SER A 65 9.45 -4.48 -1.76
C SER A 65 10.76 -4.76 -1.02
N ARG A 66 11.25 -3.83 -0.19
CA ARG A 66 12.42 -4.04 0.68
C ARG A 66 12.23 -5.21 1.63
N TYR A 67 11.01 -5.44 2.11
CA TYR A 67 10.69 -6.58 2.97
C TYR A 67 10.56 -7.88 2.17
N ALA A 68 10.02 -7.81 0.95
CA ALA A 68 9.91 -8.96 0.06
C ALA A 68 11.29 -9.49 -0.40
N LEU A 69 12.28 -8.61 -0.53
CA LEU A 69 13.67 -8.97 -0.84
C LEU A 69 14.40 -9.66 0.33
N MET A 70 13.89 -9.54 1.57
CA MET A 70 14.43 -10.16 2.79
C MET A 70 13.75 -11.51 3.12
N PRO A 71 13.17 -12.18 2.12
CA PRO A 71 12.07 -13.15 2.25
C PRO A 71 11.09 -13.00 3.43
N ASP A 72 10.92 -11.79 3.97
CA ASP A 72 10.13 -11.57 5.20
C ASP A 72 8.66 -11.31 4.85
N THR A 73 7.96 -12.40 4.57
CA THR A 73 6.53 -12.37 4.19
C THR A 73 5.64 -11.81 5.30
N VAL A 74 6.07 -11.91 6.56
CA VAL A 74 5.34 -11.36 7.70
C VAL A 74 5.44 -9.84 7.71
N ALA A 75 6.63 -9.28 7.53
CA ALA A 75 6.82 -7.84 7.42
C ALA A 75 6.07 -7.26 6.20
N VAL A 76 6.09 -7.94 5.05
CA VAL A 76 5.31 -7.53 3.87
C VAL A 76 3.82 -7.44 4.19
N ARG A 77 3.26 -8.46 4.87
CA ARG A 77 1.85 -8.48 5.28
C ARG A 77 1.53 -7.37 6.26
N VAL A 78 2.35 -7.18 7.29
CA VAL A 78 2.12 -6.15 8.31
C VAL A 78 2.17 -4.75 7.72
N PHE A 79 3.09 -4.52 6.77
CA PHE A 79 3.12 -3.27 6.00
C PHE A 79 1.79 -3.07 5.25
N ASP A 80 1.32 -4.09 4.54
CA ASP A 80 0.11 -4.02 3.71
C ASP A 80 -1.15 -3.78 4.56
N GLU A 81 -1.26 -4.46 5.70
CA GLU A 81 -2.34 -4.28 6.68
C GLU A 81 -2.36 -2.86 7.23
N ALA A 82 -1.21 -2.35 7.68
CA ALA A 82 -1.09 -0.99 8.19
C ALA A 82 -1.41 0.06 7.12
N PHE A 83 -0.92 -0.13 5.90
CA PHE A 83 -1.21 0.75 4.76
C PHE A 83 -2.71 0.80 4.48
N ARG A 84 -3.34 -0.37 4.26
CA ARG A 84 -4.78 -0.46 3.97
C ARG A 84 -5.63 0.13 5.09
N GLN A 85 -5.29 -0.16 6.34
CA GLN A 85 -6.02 0.35 7.50
C GLN A 85 -5.95 1.87 7.56
N TYR A 86 -4.77 2.46 7.34
CA TYR A 86 -4.61 3.91 7.36
C TYR A 86 -5.42 4.58 6.25
N VAL A 87 -5.31 4.10 5.00
CA VAL A 87 -6.09 4.64 3.87
C VAL A 87 -7.58 4.53 4.16
N ARG A 88 -8.07 3.39 4.66
CA ARG A 88 -9.49 3.21 5.03
C ARG A 88 -9.99 4.22 6.05
N GLN A 89 -9.14 4.59 7.02
CA GLN A 89 -9.51 5.50 8.10
C GLN A 89 -9.52 6.97 7.68
N HIS A 90 -8.72 7.35 6.68
CA HIS A 90 -8.51 8.75 6.32
C HIS A 90 -9.12 9.12 4.96
N ASP A 91 -9.28 8.16 4.05
CA ASP A 91 -9.89 8.38 2.73
C ASP A 91 -10.62 7.13 2.22
N ASP A 92 -11.92 7.02 2.53
CA ASP A 92 -12.76 5.89 2.11
C ASP A 92 -12.95 5.83 0.58
N ALA A 93 -12.91 6.97 -0.12
CA ALA A 93 -13.05 7.00 -1.57
C ALA A 93 -11.82 6.40 -2.25
N LEU A 94 -10.63 6.81 -1.83
CA LEU A 94 -9.36 6.24 -2.27
C LEU A 94 -9.24 4.77 -1.87
N TYR A 95 -9.62 4.41 -0.64
CA TYR A 95 -9.62 3.02 -0.18
C TYR A 95 -10.45 2.12 -1.10
N ARG A 96 -11.67 2.55 -1.45
CA ARG A 96 -12.52 1.83 -2.40
C ARG A 96 -11.88 1.76 -3.77
N ALA A 97 -11.32 2.85 -4.28
CA ALA A 97 -10.70 2.88 -5.61
C ALA A 97 -9.48 1.97 -5.75
N MET A 98 -8.69 1.80 -4.67
CA MET A 98 -7.48 1.00 -4.68
C MET A 98 -7.73 -0.48 -4.36
N PHE A 99 -8.63 -0.79 -3.43
CA PHE A 99 -8.72 -2.13 -2.83
C PHE A 99 -10.05 -2.85 -3.03
N ARG A 100 -11.04 -2.26 -3.71
CA ARG A 100 -12.38 -2.81 -3.88
C ARG A 100 -12.87 -2.72 -5.32
#